data_AF-A0A419EM21-F1
#
_entry.id   AF-A0A419EM21-F1
#
_cell.length_a   1.000
_cell.length_b   1.000
_cell.length_c   1.000
_cell.angle_alpha   90.00
_cell.angle_beta   90.00
_cell.angle_gamma   90.00
#
_symmetry.space_group_name_H-M   'P 1'
#
loop_
_entity.id
_entity.type
_entity.pdbx_description
1 polymer ?
#
loop_
_entity_poly.entity_id
_entity_poly.type
_entity_poly.pdbx_seq_one_letter_code
_entity_poly.pdbx_strand_id
1 'polypeptide(L)'
;MFCGASDYVVLDYARKNKSILLTEDKDFGEWIFAHHEKEVSVILLRYLNSEFPEIIKTVSSLLNEFGDRLFGKFITIRKSRYRIREL
;
A
#
# COMPACT_ATOMS: atom_id res chain seq x y z
N MET A 1 10.31 12.12 8.79
CA MET A 1 9.83 12.72 10.06
C MET A 1 8.38 12.25 10.26
N PHE A 2 8.18 11.06 10.84
CA PHE A 2 6.85 10.48 11.13
C PHE A 2 6.88 9.64 12.43
N CYS A 3 7.94 9.76 13.25
CA CYS A 3 8.07 8.98 14.47
C CYS A 3 6.95 9.35 15.45
N GLY A 4 6.14 8.36 15.87
CA GLY A 4 4.97 8.58 16.72
C GLY A 4 3.75 9.19 16.03
N ALA A 5 3.76 9.32 14.69
CA ALA A 5 2.56 9.74 13.95
C ALA A 5 1.50 8.62 13.97
N SER A 6 0.22 9.00 13.99
CA SER A 6 -0.87 8.05 13.80
C SER A 6 -1.03 7.67 12.34
N ASP A 7 -1.69 6.55 12.08
CA ASP A 7 -2.01 6.07 10.72
C ASP A 7 -2.68 7.15 9.89
N TYR A 8 -3.64 7.88 10.49
CA TYR A 8 -4.33 8.99 9.85
C TYR A 8 -3.37 10.08 9.35
N VAL A 9 -2.37 10.47 10.14
CA VAL A 9 -1.43 11.53 9.74
C VAL A 9 -0.59 11.09 8.53
N VAL A 10 -0.17 9.83 8.50
CA VAL A 10 0.60 9.27 7.39
C VAL A 10 -0.28 9.15 6.14
N LEU A 11 -1.53 8.69 6.29
CA LEU A 11 -2.49 8.56 5.20
C LEU A 11 -2.91 9.92 4.63
N ASP A 12 -3.18 10.91 5.47
CA ASP A 12 -3.51 12.26 5.03
C ASP A 12 -2.32 12.92 4.30
N TYR A 13 -1.10 12.66 4.76
CA TYR A 13 0.10 13.09 4.03
C TYR A 13 0.17 12.44 2.64
N ALA A 14 -0.03 11.13 2.54
CA ALA A 14 -0.03 10.42 1.26
C ALA A 14 -1.13 10.94 0.31
N ARG A 15 -2.33 11.16 0.84
CA ARG A 15 -3.49 11.72 0.12
C ARG A 15 -3.18 13.11 -0.45
N LYS A 16 -2.70 14.03 0.40
CA LYS A 16 -2.36 15.42 0.00
C LYS A 16 -1.28 15.47 -1.08
N ASN A 17 -0.34 14.53 -1.04
CA ASN A 17 0.75 14.44 -2.01
C ASN A 17 0.42 13.54 -3.22
N LYS A 18 -0.83 13.08 -3.37
CA LYS A 18 -1.25 12.14 -4.43
C LYS A 18 -0.27 10.97 -4.57
N SER A 19 0.06 10.36 -3.44
CA SER A 19 1.07 9.33 -3.32
C SER A 19 0.45 8.00 -2.88
N ILE A 20 1.11 6.90 -3.24
CA ILE A 20 0.75 5.56 -2.78
C ILE A 20 1.62 5.23 -1.56
N LEU A 21 0.97 4.89 -0.44
CA LEU A 21 1.68 4.43 0.76
C LEU A 21 2.11 2.97 0.59
N LEU A 22 3.42 2.73 0.61
CA LEU A 22 4.00 1.38 0.67
C LEU A 22 4.33 1.06 2.13
N THR A 23 3.78 -0.02 2.68
CA THR A 23 3.98 -0.38 4.10
C THR A 23 3.96 -1.89 4.33
N GLU A 24 4.58 -2.34 5.41
CA GLU A 24 4.46 -3.71 5.95
C GLU A 24 3.46 -3.80 7.11
N ASP A 25 3.04 -2.64 7.64
CA ASP A 25 2.14 -2.54 8.77
C ASP A 25 0.68 -2.76 8.32
N LYS A 26 0.05 -3.79 8.92
CA LYS A 26 -1.30 -4.21 8.59
C LYS A 26 -2.38 -3.25 9.13
N ASP A 27 -2.06 -2.45 10.15
CA ASP A 27 -3.03 -1.64 10.88
C ASP A 27 -3.57 -0.50 9.99
N PHE A 28 -2.77 -0.01 9.04
CA PHE A 28 -3.23 0.87 7.95
C PHE A 28 -4.41 0.30 7.16
N GLY A 29 -4.40 -1.01 6.88
CA GLY A 29 -5.50 -1.66 6.17
C GLY A 29 -6.78 -1.65 6.99
N GLU A 30 -6.68 -2.01 8.27
CA GLU A 30 -7.81 -2.00 9.20
C GLU A 30 -8.43 -0.60 9.29
N TRP A 31 -7.59 0.44 9.40
CA TRP A 31 -8.03 1.83 9.48
C TRP A 31 -8.79 2.28 8.22
N ILE A 32 -8.26 2.02 7.02
CA ILE A 32 -8.87 2.42 5.74
C ILE A 32 -10.25 1.78 5.56
N PHE A 33 -10.36 0.47 5.80
CA PHE A 33 -11.62 -0.24 5.62
C PHE A 33 -12.66 0.16 6.67
N ALA A 34 -12.24 0.52 7.88
CA ALA A 34 -13.14 1.00 8.93
C ALA A 34 -13.69 2.41 8.65
N HIS A 35 -12.92 3.28 8.00
CA HIS A 35 -13.28 4.69 7.75
C HIS A 35 -13.79 4.97 6.33
N HIS A 36 -13.86 3.96 5.45
CA HIS A 36 -14.31 4.07 4.06
C HIS A 36 -13.56 5.14 3.25
N GLU A 37 -12.25 5.23 3.45
CA GLU A 37 -11.41 6.25 2.82
C GLU A 37 -11.04 5.91 1.38
N LYS A 38 -11.58 6.69 0.42
CA LYS A 38 -11.49 6.40 -1.02
C LYS A 38 -10.39 7.17 -1.75
N GLU A 39 -9.87 8.23 -1.14
CA GLU A 39 -8.86 9.10 -1.76
C GLU A 39 -7.42 8.65 -1.46
N VAL A 40 -7.24 7.55 -0.74
CA VAL A 40 -5.93 7.01 -0.39
C VAL A 40 -5.59 5.81 -1.27
N SER A 41 -4.31 5.45 -1.31
CA SER A 41 -3.83 4.28 -2.04
C SER A 41 -2.73 3.62 -1.24
N VAL A 42 -2.85 2.31 -1.04
CA VAL A 42 -1.93 1.56 -0.18
C VAL A 42 -1.47 0.30 -0.86
N ILE A 43 -0.17 0.03 -0.78
CA ILE A 43 0.44 -1.25 -1.08
C ILE A 43 0.95 -1.83 0.24
N LEU A 44 0.29 -2.91 0.69
CA LEU A 44 0.69 -3.67 1.86
C LEU A 44 1.58 -4.85 1.45
N LEU A 45 2.83 -4.86 1.92
CA LEU A 45 3.80 -5.92 1.71
C LEU A 45 3.62 -7.02 2.77
N ARG A 46 3.45 -8.27 2.33
CA ARG A 46 3.34 -9.45 3.22
C ARG A 46 4.28 -10.55 2.75
N TYR A 47 5.39 -10.71 3.44
CA TYR A 47 6.45 -11.63 3.03
C TYR A 47 7.30 -12.11 4.22
N LEU A 48 8.01 -13.22 4.03
CA LEU A 48 9.10 -13.64 4.90
C LEU A 48 10.40 -13.02 4.41
N ASN A 49 11.35 -12.72 5.29
CA ASN A 49 12.62 -12.09 4.91
C ASN A 49 13.36 -12.76 3.74
N SER A 50 13.25 -14.10 3.61
CA SER A 50 13.83 -14.87 2.50
C SER A 50 13.18 -14.60 1.13
N GLU A 51 12.04 -13.95 1.08
CA GLU A 51 11.24 -13.67 -0.12
C GLU A 51 11.42 -12.23 -0.62
N PHE A 52 12.25 -11.41 0.05
CA PHE A 52 12.45 -10.01 -0.30
C PHE A 52 12.80 -9.79 -1.79
N PRO A 53 13.71 -10.57 -2.41
CA PRO A 53 14.01 -10.41 -3.84
C PRO A 53 12.78 -10.62 -4.75
N GLU A 54 11.92 -11.59 -4.45
CA GLU A 54 10.69 -11.84 -5.19
C GLU A 54 9.64 -10.75 -4.97
N ILE A 55 9.59 -10.16 -3.78
CA ILE A 55 8.70 -9.04 -3.49
C ILE A 55 9.10 -7.81 -4.29
N ILE A 56 10.38 -7.47 -4.35
CA ILE A 56 10.87 -6.35 -5.16
C ILE A 56 10.49 -6.54 -6.64
N LYS A 57 10.63 -7.76 -7.16
CA LYS A 57 10.19 -8.11 -8.53
C LYS A 57 8.67 -7.92 -8.68
N THR A 58 7.89 -8.41 -7.73
CA THR A 58 6.41 -8.31 -7.78
C THR A 58 5.94 -6.86 -7.71
N VAL A 59 6.53 -6.04 -6.84
CA VAL A 59 6.27 -4.60 -6.73
C VAL A 59 6.62 -3.90 -8.04
N SER A 60 7.82 -4.14 -8.58
CA SER A 60 8.28 -3.51 -9.83
C SER A 60 7.35 -3.85 -11.00
N SER A 61 6.94 -5.11 -11.13
CA SER A 61 5.99 -5.53 -12.16
C SER A 61 4.63 -4.86 -12.00
N LEU A 62 4.09 -4.80 -10.76
CA LEU A 62 2.82 -4.12 -10.48
C LEU A 62 2.87 -2.64 -10.86
N LEU A 63 3.94 -1.92 -10.47
CA LEU A 63 4.08 -0.50 -10.76
C LEU A 63 4.19 -0.25 -12.27
N ASN A 64 4.97 -1.07 -12.99
CA ASN A 64 5.12 -0.94 -14.44
C ASN A 64 3.84 -1.30 -15.21
N GLU A 65 3.07 -2.28 -14.74
CA GLU A 65 1.86 -2.75 -15.42
C GLU A 65 0.66 -1.81 -15.22
N PHE A 66 0.50 -1.24 -14.01
CA PHE A 66 -0.69 -0.46 -13.68
C PHE A 66 -0.43 1.05 -13.59
N GLY A 67 0.75 1.50 -13.18
CA GLY A 67 1.07 2.91 -12.99
C GLY A 67 -0.01 3.65 -12.19
N ASP A 68 -0.54 4.74 -12.76
CA ASP A 68 -1.58 5.56 -12.15
C ASP A 68 -2.90 4.82 -11.89
N ARG A 69 -3.13 3.66 -12.51
CA ARG A 69 -4.32 2.83 -12.23
C ARG A 69 -4.28 2.19 -10.84
N LEU A 70 -3.24 2.43 -10.05
CA LEU A 70 -3.14 2.02 -8.65
C LEU A 70 -3.73 3.06 -7.67
N PHE A 71 -4.01 4.27 -8.13
CA PHE A 71 -4.69 5.28 -7.31
C PHE A 71 -6.13 4.85 -6.99
N GLY A 72 -6.56 5.12 -5.76
CA GLY A 72 -7.85 4.72 -5.19
C GLY A 72 -7.93 3.23 -4.82
N LYS A 73 -6.79 2.54 -4.68
CA LYS A 73 -6.78 1.08 -4.47
C LYS A 73 -6.00 0.65 -3.23
N PHE A 74 -6.44 -0.47 -2.67
CA PHE A 74 -5.73 -1.22 -1.66
C PHE A 74 -5.16 -2.49 -2.28
N ILE A 75 -3.83 -2.57 -2.34
CA ILE A 75 -3.11 -3.69 -2.90
C ILE A 75 -2.41 -4.46 -1.79
N THR A 76 -2.56 -5.78 -1.77
CA THR A 76 -1.72 -6.65 -0.93
C THR A 76 -0.75 -7.42 -1.81
N ILE A 77 0.53 -7.34 -1.52
CA ILE A 77 1.61 -8.06 -2.22
C ILE A 77 2.07 -9.23 -1.36
N ARG A 78 2.21 -10.40 -1.99
CA ARG A 78 2.86 -11.60 -1.45
C ARG A 78 3.88 -12.11 -2.47
N LYS A 79 4.66 -13.12 -2.11
CA LYS A 79 5.57 -13.78 -3.06
C LYS A 79 4.83 -14.16 -4.35
N SER A 80 5.29 -13.60 -5.47
CA SER A 80 4.82 -13.87 -6.84
C SER A 80 3.33 -13.62 -7.10
N ARG A 81 2.63 -12.85 -6.25
CA ARG A 81 1.22 -12.51 -6.46
C ARG A 81 0.84 -11.22 -5.76
N TYR A 82 -0.16 -10.54 -6.30
CA TYR A 82 -0.80 -9.41 -5.65
C TYR A 82 -2.33 -9.55 -5.73
N ARG A 83 -3.03 -8.86 -4.83
CA ARG A 83 -4.48 -8.71 -4.87
C ARG A 83 -4.80 -7.23 -4.83
N ILE A 84 -5.58 -6.77 -5.80
CA ILE A 84 -6.06 -5.39 -5.89
C ILE A 84 -7.51 -5.34 -5.40
N ARG A 85 -7.84 -4.33 -4.60
CA ARG A 85 -9.20 -3.98 -4.17
C ARG A 85 -9.44 -2.49 -4.41
N GLU A 86 -10.60 -2.15 -4.94
CA GLU A 86 -11.07 -0.76 -5.01
C GLU A 86 -11.46 -0.28 -3.60
N LEU A 87 -11.24 1.00 -3.30
CA LEU A 87 -11.60 1.66 -2.04
C LEU A 87 -12.84 2.56 -2.19
#